data_AF-A0A447PFF1-F1
#
_entry.id   AF-A0A447PFF1-F1
#
_cell.length_a   1.000
_cell.length_b   1.000
_cell.length_c   1.000
_cell.angle_alpha   90.00
_cell.angle_beta   90.00
_cell.angle_gamma   90.00
#
_symmetry.space_group_name_H-M   'P 1'
#
loop_
_entity.id
_entity.type
_entity.pdbx_description
1 polymer ?
#
loop_
_entity_poly.entity_id
_entity_poly.type
_entity_poly.pdbx_seq_one_letter_code
_entity_poly.pdbx_strand_id
1 'polypeptide(L)'
;MKKIFITIIVSLYCANICAKQSPSTESKLVNFIAQIENIDFNKTAISSDLKLLLADRYYFKDKTPCNTNTLSARAESMGLTAEEYINKIRSLRPAILDDRYFYLTVDQCDAGGTPMLTGIELCTEALCGAEYMKRSSDLWLDDELQPTVKRQATTVVHMPLPYDKEKKLWKVTGWYLESSEETGEVMQSKQIAFEGYTNEENFANRQRVSVFKSFYESSNLKSIYHYNAQNKRDGKAETYFDEKDKIAETLTFKDGQPEGEYIVYHENGAVESKRYFAQGKIKDGECPHFYDNGVLKQKHSYLNQKLEGPAFEYFPDGKIKGEYSYSKGTIVGTSTEYYSTGKIRGVYHRNNQGENDGTFEQYSEEGKLLSKATYKNGKQLSAQSWYGNGHPKEESSFDSEGRKHGAVKEWFSNGKPASSKMYKHDVLDGDSEKWYENGHRGISLSL
;
A
#
# COMPACT_ATOMS: atom_id res chain seq x y z
N MET A 1 78.03 -10.20 33.04
CA MET A 1 77.87 -9.06 32.11
C MET A 1 76.75 -8.18 32.65
N LYS A 2 77.07 -7.18 33.48
CA LYS A 2 77.00 -5.74 33.14
C LYS A 2 75.81 -5.38 32.24
N LYS A 3 74.76 -4.80 32.84
CA LYS A 3 74.36 -3.41 32.55
C LYS A 3 73.65 -2.80 33.76
N ILE A 4 74.36 -1.84 34.33
CA ILE A 4 73.94 -0.81 35.28
C ILE A 4 73.31 0.33 34.46
N PHE A 5 72.31 1.04 35.02
CA PHE A 5 72.20 2.51 35.15
C PHE A 5 70.77 2.83 35.66
N ILE A 6 70.57 2.99 36.99
CA ILE A 6 70.54 4.26 37.77
C ILE A 6 69.26 5.07 37.48
N THR A 7 68.22 5.03 38.33
CA THR A 7 67.99 5.72 39.63
C THR A 7 67.64 7.21 39.50
N ILE A 8 66.47 7.60 40.06
CA ILE A 8 66.13 8.78 40.91
C ILE A 8 64.60 8.67 41.14
N ILE A 9 64.10 8.11 42.26
CA ILE A 9 63.86 8.70 43.59
C ILE A 9 63.14 10.06 43.55
N VAL A 10 61.83 10.05 43.84
CA VAL A 10 61.22 11.03 44.76
C VAL A 10 60.32 10.27 45.72
N SER A 11 60.56 10.53 47.00
CA SER A 11 59.98 9.92 48.18
C SER A 11 59.07 10.92 48.91
N LEU A 12 58.36 10.37 49.90
CA LEU A 12 57.48 10.98 50.92
C LEU A 12 56.01 11.21 50.54
N TYR A 13 55.05 11.13 51.47
CA TYR A 13 54.77 10.32 52.69
C TYR A 13 53.50 10.97 53.28
N CYS A 14 52.51 10.17 53.69
CA CYS A 14 51.46 10.51 54.69
C CYS A 14 50.49 11.70 54.39
N ALA A 15 49.24 11.74 54.85
CA ALA A 15 48.53 11.00 55.89
C ALA A 15 47.00 10.95 55.61
N ASN A 16 46.34 9.97 56.25
CA ASN A 16 44.90 9.79 56.41
C ASN A 16 44.12 11.08 56.75
N ILE A 17 42.94 11.28 56.13
CA ILE A 17 41.73 11.75 56.83
C ILE A 17 40.48 11.04 56.28
N CYS A 18 39.73 10.48 57.22
CA CYS A 18 38.43 9.82 57.10
C CYS A 18 37.36 10.76 56.53
N ALA A 19 36.69 10.38 55.42
CA ALA A 19 35.44 10.98 55.00
C ALA A 19 34.34 9.93 55.13
N LYS A 20 33.46 10.15 56.12
CA LYS A 20 32.27 9.36 56.43
C LYS A 20 31.46 9.05 55.16
N GLN A 21 31.25 7.77 54.88
CA GLN A 21 30.11 7.36 54.06
C GLN A 21 28.84 7.78 54.82
N SER A 22 28.10 8.72 54.23
CA SER A 22 26.72 9.00 54.62
C SER A 22 25.90 7.72 54.37
N PRO A 23 24.97 7.33 55.27
CA PRO A 23 24.07 6.23 54.99
C PRO A 23 23.24 6.61 53.75
N SER A 24 23.20 5.73 52.76
CA SER A 24 22.20 5.79 51.69
C SER A 24 20.83 5.69 52.34
N THR A 25 20.09 6.79 52.37
CA THR A 25 18.65 6.79 52.67
C THR A 25 17.99 5.80 51.72
N GLU A 26 17.48 4.68 52.23
CA GLU A 26 16.62 3.78 51.45
C GLU A 26 15.48 4.60 50.85
N SER A 27 15.43 4.69 49.52
CA SER A 27 14.38 5.43 48.84
C SER A 27 13.05 4.71 49.06
N LYS A 28 12.15 5.32 49.81
CA LYS A 28 10.84 4.77 50.11
C LYS A 28 9.97 4.84 48.86
N LEU A 29 9.85 3.74 48.13
CA LEU A 29 9.00 3.63 46.93
C LEU A 29 7.52 3.56 47.34
N VAL A 30 6.65 4.17 46.54
CA VAL A 30 5.20 4.13 46.75
C VAL A 30 4.54 3.39 45.59
N ASN A 31 3.82 2.32 45.91
CA ASN A 31 3.02 1.57 44.94
C ASN A 31 1.57 2.04 44.95
N PHE A 32 0.95 2.10 43.78
CA PHE A 32 -0.46 2.45 43.64
C PHE A 32 -1.06 1.85 42.36
N ILE A 33 -2.39 1.79 42.32
CA ILE A 33 -3.14 1.33 41.16
C ILE A 33 -3.81 2.54 40.53
N ALA A 34 -3.66 2.73 39.22
CA ALA A 34 -4.32 3.83 38.51
C ALA A 34 -4.54 3.52 37.02
N GLN A 35 -5.43 4.28 36.40
CA GLN A 35 -5.59 4.33 34.95
C GLN A 35 -4.78 5.51 34.38
N ILE A 36 -4.06 5.24 33.29
CA ILE A 36 -3.34 6.26 32.54
C ILE A 36 -4.28 6.78 31.46
N GLU A 37 -4.40 8.10 31.35
CA GLU A 37 -5.21 8.78 30.35
C GLU A 37 -4.42 9.05 29.07
N ASN A 38 -3.20 9.56 29.20
CA ASN A 38 -2.32 9.86 28.07
C ASN A 38 -0.84 9.92 28.51
N ILE A 39 0.07 9.83 27.55
CA ILE A 39 1.51 10.02 27.72
C ILE A 39 2.01 11.08 26.73
N ASP A 40 2.61 12.12 27.25
CA ASP A 40 3.27 13.16 26.48
C ASP A 40 4.78 12.97 26.51
N PHE A 41 5.40 12.91 25.33
CA PHE A 41 6.83 12.63 25.22
C PHE A 41 7.71 13.88 25.38
N ASN A 42 8.93 13.69 25.90
CA ASN A 42 10.00 14.70 25.95
C ASN A 42 9.60 16.02 26.64
N LYS A 43 8.95 15.94 27.80
CA LYS A 43 8.61 17.12 28.63
C LYS A 43 9.75 17.45 29.60
N THR A 44 9.79 18.71 30.02
CA THR A 44 10.76 19.17 31.02
C THR A 44 10.37 18.67 32.42
N ALA A 45 11.34 18.12 33.12
CA ALA A 45 11.26 17.73 34.53
C ALA A 45 12.54 18.15 35.27
N ILE A 46 12.49 18.07 36.61
CA ILE A 46 13.58 18.46 37.51
C ILE A 46 14.05 17.21 38.26
N SER A 47 15.34 16.90 38.24
CA SER A 47 15.93 15.83 39.06
C SER A 47 15.97 16.19 40.55
N SER A 48 16.25 15.21 41.40
CA SER A 48 16.49 15.40 42.83
C SER A 48 17.68 16.32 43.15
N ASP A 49 18.64 16.48 42.23
CA ASP A 49 19.75 17.45 42.33
C ASP A 49 19.45 18.80 41.66
N LEU A 50 18.17 19.11 41.41
CA LEU A 50 17.65 20.37 40.86
C LEU A 50 18.14 20.71 39.45
N LYS A 51 18.47 19.71 38.62
CA LYS A 51 18.83 19.90 37.22
C LYS A 51 17.65 19.68 36.29
N LEU A 52 17.61 20.45 35.21
CA LEU A 52 16.63 20.26 34.13
C LEU A 52 16.97 18.99 33.34
N LEU A 53 15.94 18.20 33.05
CA LEU A 53 16.03 17.01 32.23
C LEU A 53 14.76 16.79 31.40
N LEU A 54 14.86 15.91 30.40
CA LEU A 54 13.72 15.44 29.63
C LEU A 54 13.19 14.14 30.22
N ALA A 55 11.87 14.07 30.34
CA ALA A 55 11.12 12.89 30.76
C ALA A 55 9.75 12.90 30.08
N ASP A 56 9.17 11.72 29.89
CA ASP A 56 7.79 11.61 29.42
C ASP A 56 6.83 11.87 30.58
N ARG A 57 5.71 12.53 30.31
CA ARG A 57 4.70 12.87 31.29
C ARG A 57 3.48 11.98 31.13
N TYR A 58 3.17 11.24 32.18
CA TYR A 58 2.00 10.37 32.28
C TYR A 58 0.88 11.14 32.97
N TYR A 59 -0.29 11.15 32.36
CA TYR A 59 -1.52 11.73 32.89
C TYR A 59 -2.40 10.61 33.43
N PHE A 60 -2.98 10.81 34.61
CA PHE A 60 -3.83 9.82 35.29
C PHE A 60 -5.24 10.37 35.46
N LYS A 61 -6.24 9.48 35.37
CA LYS A 61 -7.66 9.85 35.56
C LYS A 61 -7.94 10.35 36.98
N ASP A 62 -7.27 9.75 37.96
CA ASP A 62 -7.38 10.09 39.38
C ASP A 62 -6.09 10.70 39.91
N LYS A 63 -6.17 11.35 41.08
CA LYS A 63 -4.98 11.85 41.78
C LYS A 63 -4.06 10.69 42.18
N THR A 64 -2.78 10.88 41.91
CA THR A 64 -1.70 9.98 42.33
C THR A 64 -1.39 10.17 43.82
N PRO A 65 -0.62 9.25 44.44
CA PRO A 65 -0.13 9.43 45.82
C PRO A 65 0.66 10.73 46.04
N CYS A 66 1.21 11.33 44.98
CA CYS A 66 1.91 12.62 45.03
C CYS A 66 0.96 13.83 44.95
N ASN A 67 -0.36 13.63 45.09
CA ASN A 67 -1.41 14.66 45.02
C ASN A 67 -1.41 15.46 43.70
N THR A 68 -0.86 14.87 42.64
CA THR A 68 -0.91 15.36 41.26
C THR A 68 -1.64 14.34 40.39
N ASN A 69 -2.20 14.77 39.26
CA ASN A 69 -2.70 13.87 38.21
C ASN A 69 -1.63 13.55 37.17
N THR A 70 -0.37 13.93 37.42
CA THR A 70 0.73 13.68 36.49
C THR A 70 1.98 13.21 37.21
N LEU A 71 2.67 12.22 36.61
CA LEU A 71 4.00 11.79 37.01
C LEU A 71 4.91 11.77 35.79
N SER A 72 6.22 11.88 36.00
CA SER A 72 7.18 11.80 34.90
C SER A 72 7.85 10.44 34.87
N ALA A 73 8.38 10.01 33.72
CA ALA A 73 9.22 8.83 33.65
C ALA A 73 10.27 8.96 32.55
N ARG A 74 11.37 8.22 32.73
CA ARG A 74 12.41 8.07 31.72
C ARG A 74 13.04 6.69 31.85
N ALA A 75 13.82 6.30 30.85
CA ALA A 75 14.48 4.99 30.83
C ALA A 75 15.25 4.72 32.13
N GLU A 76 16.04 5.70 32.59
CA GLU A 76 16.87 5.60 33.78
C GLU A 76 16.06 5.51 35.08
N SER A 77 14.90 6.17 35.16
CA SER A 77 14.05 6.08 36.36
C SER A 77 13.43 4.70 36.52
N MET A 78 13.21 3.99 35.40
CA MET A 78 12.71 2.60 35.38
C MET A 78 13.83 1.55 35.38
N GLY A 79 15.10 1.95 35.43
CA GLY A 79 16.23 1.02 35.35
C GLY A 79 16.34 0.31 33.99
N LEU A 80 15.86 0.94 32.92
CA LEU A 80 15.85 0.40 31.56
C LEU A 80 16.84 1.14 30.64
N THR A 81 17.24 0.49 29.56
CA THR A 81 17.83 1.18 28.41
C THR A 81 16.77 1.99 27.65
N ALA A 82 17.21 2.94 26.82
CA ALA A 82 16.29 3.73 26.00
C ALA A 82 15.44 2.86 25.05
N GLU A 83 16.01 1.80 24.49
CA GLU A 83 15.30 0.87 23.61
C GLU A 83 14.25 0.04 24.36
N GLU A 84 14.61 -0.52 25.51
CA GLU A 84 13.69 -1.27 26.38
C GLU A 84 12.54 -0.38 26.85
N TYR A 85 12.82 0.87 27.22
CA TYR A 85 11.81 1.83 27.64
C TYR A 85 10.81 2.15 26.51
N ILE A 86 11.29 2.39 25.28
CA ILE A 86 10.43 2.60 24.11
C ILE A 86 9.56 1.37 23.84
N ASN A 87 10.15 0.17 23.90
CA ASN A 87 9.43 -1.07 23.70
C ASN A 87 8.38 -1.32 24.80
N LYS A 88 8.70 -0.96 26.05
CA LYS A 88 7.76 -1.05 27.18
C LYS A 88 6.58 -0.08 27.01
N ILE A 89 6.82 1.19 26.65
CA ILE A 89 5.70 2.11 26.39
C ILE A 89 4.82 1.61 25.24
N ARG A 90 5.44 1.09 24.17
CA ARG A 90 4.71 0.55 23.03
C ARG A 90 3.83 -0.64 23.43
N SER A 91 4.32 -1.52 24.32
CA SER A 91 3.56 -2.68 24.79
C SER A 91 2.42 -2.31 25.74
N LEU A 92 2.54 -1.19 26.47
CA LEU A 92 1.49 -0.69 27.37
C LEU A 92 0.37 0.02 26.63
N ARG A 93 0.65 0.60 25.45
CA ARG A 93 -0.31 1.42 24.69
C ARG A 93 -1.68 0.75 24.56
N PRO A 94 -1.83 -0.51 24.07
CA PRO A 94 -3.16 -1.13 23.94
C PRO A 94 -3.95 -1.13 25.25
N ALA A 95 -3.29 -1.45 26.36
CA ALA A 95 -3.94 -1.46 27.67
C ALA A 95 -4.32 -0.06 28.18
N ILE A 96 -3.54 0.98 27.84
CA ILE A 96 -3.89 2.38 28.14
C ILE A 96 -5.15 2.76 27.35
N LEU A 97 -5.21 2.41 26.07
CA LEU A 97 -6.37 2.69 25.23
C LEU A 97 -7.65 1.98 25.71
N ASP A 98 -7.49 0.79 26.31
CA ASP A 98 -8.57 -0.02 26.89
C ASP A 98 -8.97 0.43 28.31
N ASP A 99 -8.48 1.58 28.79
CA ASP A 99 -8.71 2.07 30.16
C ASP A 99 -8.36 1.01 31.23
N ARG A 100 -7.33 0.19 30.99
CA ARG A 100 -6.93 -0.82 31.96
C ARG A 100 -6.25 -0.17 33.15
N TYR A 101 -6.38 -0.82 34.31
CA TYR A 101 -5.62 -0.44 35.48
C TYR A 101 -4.17 -0.93 35.35
N PHE A 102 -3.26 -0.10 35.85
CA PHE A 102 -1.84 -0.40 35.96
C PHE A 102 -1.45 -0.40 37.43
N TYR A 103 -0.56 -1.32 37.78
CA TYR A 103 0.17 -1.29 39.02
C TYR A 103 1.44 -0.48 38.79
N LEU A 104 1.56 0.65 39.49
CA LEU A 104 2.59 1.65 39.28
C LEU A 104 3.42 1.82 40.54
N THR A 105 4.69 2.15 40.35
CA THR A 105 5.61 2.52 41.42
C THR A 105 6.20 3.88 41.12
N VAL A 106 6.15 4.78 42.10
CA VAL A 106 6.73 6.13 42.03
C VAL A 106 7.81 6.28 43.11
N ASP A 107 8.84 7.06 42.81
CA ASP A 107 9.79 7.53 43.82
C ASP A 107 9.15 8.57 44.77
N GLN A 108 9.90 9.01 45.77
CA GLN A 108 9.36 9.87 46.83
C GLN A 108 8.80 11.18 46.28
N CYS A 109 7.53 11.47 46.61
CA CYS A 109 6.82 12.67 46.18
C CYS A 109 7.44 13.99 46.69
N ASP A 110 8.22 13.95 47.78
CA ASP A 110 8.76 15.13 48.47
C ASP A 110 10.29 15.28 48.33
N ALA A 111 10.92 14.61 47.36
CA ALA A 111 12.38 14.56 47.20
C ALA A 111 13.02 15.80 46.54
N GLY A 112 12.34 16.95 46.53
CA GLY A 112 12.84 18.22 45.96
C GLY A 112 12.90 18.29 44.43
N GLY A 113 12.60 17.20 43.72
CA GLY A 113 12.50 17.11 42.26
C GLY A 113 11.09 16.75 41.78
N THR A 114 10.94 16.56 40.46
CA THR A 114 9.70 16.05 39.86
C THR A 114 9.56 14.55 40.16
N PRO A 115 8.42 14.08 40.70
CA PRO A 115 8.23 12.65 40.97
C PRO A 115 8.31 11.80 39.70
N MET A 116 9.06 10.70 39.80
CA MET A 116 9.36 9.78 38.70
C MET A 116 8.75 8.40 38.93
N LEU A 117 8.12 7.86 37.88
CA LEU A 117 7.76 6.46 37.84
C LEU A 117 9.02 5.60 37.74
N THR A 118 9.08 4.60 38.59
CA THR A 118 10.14 3.59 38.66
C THR A 118 9.63 2.21 38.26
N GLY A 119 8.31 2.01 38.24
CA GLY A 119 7.67 0.76 37.81
C GLY A 119 6.30 1.01 37.19
N ILE A 120 5.97 0.20 36.19
CA ILE A 120 4.66 0.18 35.52
C ILE A 120 4.41 -1.23 34.98
N GLU A 121 3.35 -1.85 35.47
CA GLU A 121 2.91 -3.19 35.06
C GLU A 121 1.40 -3.19 34.86
N LEU A 122 0.93 -3.97 33.88
CA LEU A 122 -0.51 -4.14 33.66
C LEU A 122 -1.12 -4.89 34.85
N CYS A 123 -2.26 -4.42 35.36
CA CYS A 123 -2.96 -5.15 36.41
C CYS A 123 -3.35 -6.55 35.95
N THR A 124 -2.98 -7.51 36.78
CA THR A 124 -3.50 -8.88 36.77
C THR A 124 -4.32 -9.08 38.05
N GLU A 125 -5.15 -10.12 38.07
CA GLU A 125 -5.90 -10.48 39.28
C GLU A 125 -4.97 -10.72 40.48
N ALA A 126 -3.80 -11.34 40.26
CA ALA A 126 -2.82 -11.57 41.31
C ALA A 126 -2.13 -10.28 41.81
N LEU A 127 -1.92 -9.31 40.92
CA LEU A 127 -1.19 -8.09 41.24
C LEU A 127 -2.08 -7.00 41.85
N CYS A 128 -3.32 -6.89 41.38
CA CYS A 128 -4.21 -5.78 41.73
C CYS A 128 -5.51 -6.23 42.40
N GLY A 129 -5.97 -7.47 42.19
CA GLY A 129 -7.32 -7.92 42.56
C GLY A 129 -8.28 -7.95 41.37
N ALA A 130 -9.34 -8.75 41.48
CA ALA A 130 -10.31 -8.99 40.42
C ALA A 130 -11.13 -7.73 40.05
N GLU A 131 -11.32 -6.82 41.00
CA GLU A 131 -12.04 -5.56 40.83
C GLU A 131 -11.33 -4.56 39.88
N TYR A 132 -10.02 -4.70 39.69
CA TYR A 132 -9.22 -3.88 38.77
C TYR A 132 -8.98 -4.56 37.41
N MET A 133 -9.56 -5.73 37.20
CA MET A 133 -9.60 -6.38 35.89
C MET A 133 -10.75 -5.76 35.08
N LYS A 134 -10.59 -4.51 34.63
CA LYS A 134 -11.54 -3.88 33.68
C LYS A 134 -11.55 -4.73 32.40
N ARG A 135 -12.61 -5.51 32.20
CA ARG A 135 -12.96 -6.03 30.87
C ARG A 135 -13.67 -4.87 30.19
N SER A 136 -12.99 -4.18 29.28
CA SER A 136 -13.66 -3.15 28.48
C SER A 136 -14.91 -3.76 27.86
N SER A 137 -16.07 -3.11 28.01
CA SER A 137 -17.29 -3.54 27.35
C SER A 137 -17.24 -3.31 25.85
N ASP A 138 -16.30 -2.47 25.39
CA ASP A 138 -16.20 -2.06 24.00
C ASP A 138 -14.76 -2.21 23.49
N LEU A 139 -14.63 -2.82 22.32
CA LEU A 139 -13.41 -2.87 21.53
C LEU A 139 -13.57 -1.92 20.35
N TRP A 140 -12.79 -0.85 20.34
CA TRP A 140 -12.79 0.18 19.31
C TRP A 140 -11.80 -0.19 18.20
N LEU A 141 -12.25 -0.17 16.95
CA LEU A 141 -11.48 -0.61 15.79
C LEU A 141 -11.39 0.48 14.72
N ASP A 142 -10.25 0.62 14.06
CA ASP A 142 -10.09 1.44 12.85
C ASP A 142 -10.63 0.73 11.59
N ASP A 143 -10.47 1.34 10.42
CA ASP A 143 -10.90 0.83 9.13
C ASP A 143 -10.16 -0.45 8.67
N GLU A 144 -8.95 -0.70 9.19
CA GLU A 144 -8.25 -1.99 9.04
C GLU A 144 -8.58 -3.01 10.15
N LEU A 145 -9.61 -2.72 10.96
CA LEU A 145 -10.06 -3.50 12.11
C LEU A 145 -9.00 -3.64 13.22
N GLN A 146 -7.98 -2.79 13.26
CA GLN A 146 -6.99 -2.77 14.35
C GLN A 146 -7.58 -2.10 15.59
N PRO A 147 -7.32 -2.62 16.80
CA PRO A 147 -7.64 -1.94 18.03
C PRO A 147 -7.07 -0.52 18.06
N THR A 148 -7.92 0.45 18.37
CA THR A 148 -7.59 1.87 18.38
C THR A 148 -8.33 2.60 19.50
N VAL A 149 -8.15 3.91 19.62
CA VAL A 149 -8.95 4.75 20.54
C VAL A 149 -10.30 5.10 19.92
N LYS A 150 -11.34 5.28 20.74
CA LYS A 150 -12.69 5.69 20.31
C LYS A 150 -12.70 6.83 19.28
N ARG A 151 -11.85 7.86 19.46
CA ARG A 151 -11.76 9.02 18.56
C ARG A 151 -11.20 8.73 17.15
N GLN A 152 -10.51 7.60 16.98
CA GLN A 152 -9.94 7.13 15.71
C GLN A 152 -10.69 5.91 15.18
N ALA A 153 -11.69 5.43 15.92
CA ALA A 153 -12.41 4.24 15.57
C ALA A 153 -13.44 4.54 14.48
N THR A 154 -13.59 3.58 13.58
CA THR A 154 -14.69 3.55 12.60
C THR A 154 -15.73 2.51 12.99
N THR A 155 -15.35 1.54 13.83
CA THR A 155 -16.19 0.42 14.24
C THR A 155 -16.05 0.14 15.74
N VAL A 156 -17.13 -0.34 16.37
CA VAL A 156 -17.11 -0.85 17.75
C VAL A 156 -17.63 -2.28 17.82
N VAL A 157 -17.00 -3.10 18.66
CA VAL A 157 -17.46 -4.45 19.02
C VAL A 157 -17.76 -4.49 20.51
N HIS A 158 -18.97 -4.88 20.89
CA HIS A 158 -19.32 -5.06 22.31
C HIS A 158 -18.86 -6.41 22.85
N MET A 159 -18.41 -6.40 24.09
CA MET A 159 -17.94 -7.53 24.87
C MET A 159 -18.69 -7.61 26.21
N PRO A 160 -18.89 -8.81 26.78
CA PRO A 160 -18.42 -10.11 26.27
C PRO A 160 -19.15 -10.52 24.98
N LEU A 161 -18.45 -11.25 24.12
CA LEU A 161 -19.04 -11.78 22.90
C LEU A 161 -20.14 -12.81 23.25
N PRO A 162 -21.23 -12.91 22.48
CA PRO A 162 -22.19 -14.00 22.64
C PRO A 162 -21.62 -15.35 22.15
N TYR A 163 -21.74 -16.40 22.97
CA TYR A 163 -21.28 -17.76 22.60
C TYR A 163 -22.37 -18.56 21.85
N ASP A 164 -22.05 -19.04 20.66
CA ASP A 164 -22.89 -19.95 19.86
C ASP A 164 -22.58 -21.41 20.25
N LYS A 165 -23.49 -22.04 20.98
CA LYS A 165 -23.31 -23.41 21.50
C LYS A 165 -23.26 -24.49 20.42
N GLU A 166 -23.95 -24.28 19.30
CA GLU A 166 -23.98 -25.25 18.20
C GLU A 166 -22.65 -25.25 17.45
N LYS A 167 -22.12 -24.06 17.15
CA LYS A 167 -20.84 -23.90 16.46
C LYS A 167 -19.63 -24.03 17.38
N LYS A 168 -19.84 -23.91 18.70
CA LYS A 168 -18.80 -23.83 19.72
C LYS A 168 -17.82 -22.68 19.48
N LEU A 169 -18.34 -21.53 19.04
CA LEU A 169 -17.58 -20.32 18.69
C LEU A 169 -18.26 -19.09 19.30
N TRP A 170 -17.52 -18.00 19.44
CA TRP A 170 -18.07 -16.71 19.86
C TRP A 170 -18.47 -15.91 18.63
N LYS A 171 -19.72 -15.41 18.61
CA LYS A 171 -20.20 -14.53 17.54
C LYS A 171 -19.65 -13.12 17.78
N VAL A 172 -19.10 -12.53 16.74
CA VAL A 172 -18.59 -11.15 16.72
C VAL A 172 -19.51 -10.31 15.85
N THR A 173 -19.87 -9.12 16.33
CA THR A 173 -20.62 -8.14 15.55
C THR A 173 -19.98 -6.78 15.77
N GLY A 174 -19.48 -6.18 14.68
CA GLY A 174 -18.95 -4.83 14.65
C GLY A 174 -19.98 -3.87 14.08
N TRP A 175 -20.15 -2.72 14.73
CA TRP A 175 -21.09 -1.68 14.33
C TRP A 175 -20.33 -0.44 13.89
N TYR A 176 -20.76 0.18 12.79
CA TYR A 176 -20.22 1.46 12.37
C TYR A 176 -20.42 2.51 13.46
N LEU A 177 -19.53 3.49 13.47
CA LEU A 177 -19.64 4.67 14.32
C LEU A 177 -20.10 5.88 13.51
N GLU A 178 -20.90 6.72 14.14
CA GLU A 178 -21.37 7.99 13.60
C GLU A 178 -21.08 9.11 14.60
N SER A 179 -20.78 10.30 14.09
CA SER A 179 -20.54 11.47 14.92
C SER A 179 -21.82 12.28 15.00
N SER A 180 -22.24 12.63 16.22
CA SER A 180 -23.31 13.59 16.44
C SER A 180 -22.97 14.92 15.77
N GLU A 181 -23.84 15.40 14.90
CA GLU A 181 -23.66 16.69 14.23
C GLU A 181 -23.68 17.87 15.22
N GLU A 182 -24.38 17.72 16.35
CA GLU A 182 -24.54 18.77 17.36
C GLU A 182 -23.38 18.82 18.37
N THR A 183 -22.91 17.65 18.82
CA THR A 183 -21.93 17.55 19.93
C THR A 183 -20.55 17.10 19.47
N GLY A 184 -20.41 16.60 18.24
CA GLY A 184 -19.20 15.92 17.77
C GLY A 184 -18.92 14.61 18.50
N GLU A 185 -19.87 14.13 19.30
CA GLU A 185 -19.71 12.89 20.06
C GLU A 185 -19.82 11.67 19.15
N VAL A 186 -18.83 10.79 19.22
CA VAL A 186 -18.83 9.51 18.50
C VAL A 186 -19.75 8.53 19.21
N MET A 187 -20.78 8.08 18.51
CA MET A 187 -21.75 7.09 18.96
C MET A 187 -21.79 5.92 17.99
N GLN A 188 -22.33 4.80 18.44
CA GLN A 188 -22.59 3.67 17.58
C GLN A 188 -23.77 3.96 16.66
N SER A 189 -23.61 3.62 15.39
CA SER A 189 -24.68 3.58 14.39
C SER A 189 -25.52 2.31 14.49
N LYS A 190 -26.73 2.35 13.92
CA LYS A 190 -27.58 1.16 13.75
C LYS A 190 -27.06 0.21 12.66
N GLN A 191 -26.04 0.61 11.90
CA GLN A 191 -25.52 -0.18 10.81
C GLN A 191 -24.42 -1.14 11.26
N ILE A 192 -24.58 -2.43 10.95
CA ILE A 192 -23.55 -3.45 11.16
C ILE A 192 -22.46 -3.24 10.10
N ALA A 193 -21.21 -3.15 10.54
CA ALA A 193 -20.03 -3.12 9.67
C ALA A 193 -19.60 -4.54 9.27
N PHE A 194 -19.64 -5.48 10.23
CA PHE A 194 -19.35 -6.88 9.99
C PHE A 194 -19.98 -7.79 11.04
N GLU A 195 -20.16 -9.06 10.66
CA GLU A 195 -20.48 -10.13 11.61
C GLU A 195 -19.73 -11.41 11.24
N GLY A 196 -19.39 -12.22 12.25
CA GLY A 196 -18.74 -13.50 12.02
C GLY A 196 -18.47 -14.24 13.31
N TYR A 197 -17.46 -15.10 13.30
CA TYR A 197 -17.11 -15.93 14.45
C TYR A 197 -15.61 -15.89 14.77
N THR A 198 -15.30 -16.09 16.05
CA THR A 198 -13.96 -16.29 16.59
C THR A 198 -13.95 -17.49 17.54
N ASN A 199 -12.80 -18.12 17.71
CA ASN A 199 -12.57 -19.16 18.73
C ASN A 199 -11.96 -18.59 20.03
N GLU A 200 -11.86 -17.25 20.15
CA GLU A 200 -11.41 -16.53 21.35
C GLU A 200 -12.59 -15.81 22.04
N GLU A 201 -12.55 -15.66 23.37
CA GLU A 201 -13.63 -14.97 24.11
C GLU A 201 -13.68 -13.44 23.83
N ASN A 202 -12.63 -12.92 23.19
CA ASN A 202 -12.51 -11.54 22.75
C ASN A 202 -12.07 -11.48 21.28
N PHE A 203 -12.14 -10.30 20.67
CA PHE A 203 -11.76 -10.11 19.27
C PHE A 203 -10.56 -9.16 19.07
N ALA A 204 -9.82 -8.83 20.13
CA ALA A 204 -8.71 -7.87 20.05
C ALA A 204 -7.59 -8.33 19.08
N ASN A 205 -7.38 -9.64 18.98
CA ASN A 205 -6.41 -10.26 18.06
C ASN A 205 -6.94 -10.41 16.62
N ARG A 206 -8.21 -10.04 16.36
CA ARG A 206 -8.92 -10.21 15.07
C ARG A 206 -8.89 -11.65 14.56
N GLN A 207 -8.97 -12.61 15.48
CA GLN A 207 -9.01 -14.02 15.16
C GLN A 207 -10.37 -14.36 14.52
N ARG A 208 -10.39 -14.69 13.22
CA ARG A 208 -11.62 -15.06 12.50
C ARG A 208 -11.62 -16.55 12.23
N VAL A 209 -12.79 -17.17 12.37
CA VAL A 209 -13.03 -18.58 12.09
C VAL A 209 -14.40 -18.72 11.42
N SER A 210 -14.55 -19.67 10.50
CA SER A 210 -15.79 -19.91 9.76
C SER A 210 -16.18 -18.71 8.89
N VAL A 211 -17.47 -18.46 8.71
CA VAL A 211 -18.03 -17.37 7.91
C VAL A 211 -17.83 -16.03 8.60
N PHE A 212 -17.35 -15.05 7.83
CA PHE A 212 -17.24 -13.65 8.21
C PHE A 212 -17.82 -12.79 7.09
N LYS A 213 -18.83 -11.99 7.42
CA LYS A 213 -19.53 -11.10 6.50
C LYS A 213 -19.19 -9.66 6.84
N SER A 214 -19.03 -8.81 5.83
CA SER A 214 -18.99 -7.36 6.00
C SER A 214 -20.07 -6.71 5.16
N PHE A 215 -20.45 -5.49 5.54
CA PHE A 215 -21.52 -4.73 4.91
C PHE A 215 -21.02 -3.34 4.56
N TYR A 216 -21.67 -2.71 3.59
CA TYR A 216 -21.55 -1.28 3.33
C TYR A 216 -22.36 -0.49 4.37
N GLU A 217 -22.11 0.82 4.46
CA GLU A 217 -22.91 1.74 5.28
C GLU A 217 -24.38 1.80 4.82
N SER A 218 -24.65 1.48 3.55
CA SER A 218 -25.98 1.32 2.95
C SER A 218 -26.75 0.08 3.44
N SER A 219 -26.14 -0.74 4.30
CA SER A 219 -26.62 -2.07 4.71
C SER A 219 -26.49 -3.19 3.68
N ASN A 220 -26.05 -2.91 2.45
CA ASN A 220 -25.83 -3.96 1.46
C ASN A 220 -24.65 -4.85 1.88
N LEU A 221 -24.73 -6.14 1.57
CA LEU A 221 -23.63 -7.08 1.79
C LEU A 221 -22.43 -6.62 0.96
N LYS A 222 -21.25 -6.56 1.57
CA LYS A 222 -19.99 -6.14 0.91
C LYS A 222 -19.12 -7.34 0.58
N SER A 223 -18.98 -8.27 1.51
CA SER A 223 -18.27 -9.52 1.25
C SER A 223 -18.65 -10.64 2.22
N ILE A 224 -18.42 -11.86 1.76
CA ILE A 224 -18.43 -13.09 2.56
C ILE A 224 -17.06 -13.75 2.39
N TYR A 225 -16.38 -13.98 3.50
CA TYR A 225 -15.15 -14.75 3.55
C TYR A 225 -15.30 -15.93 4.51
N HIS A 226 -14.65 -17.04 4.19
CA HIS A 226 -14.54 -18.19 5.08
C HIS A 226 -13.11 -18.30 5.60
N TYR A 227 -12.96 -18.60 6.90
CA TYR A 227 -11.67 -18.72 7.58
C TYR A 227 -11.54 -20.07 8.28
N ASN A 228 -10.35 -20.66 8.25
CA ASN A 228 -10.02 -21.84 9.06
C ASN A 228 -9.68 -21.45 10.51
N ALA A 229 -9.41 -22.45 11.35
CA ALA A 229 -9.10 -22.25 12.77
C ALA A 229 -7.81 -21.44 13.03
N GLN A 230 -6.96 -21.27 12.01
CA GLN A 230 -5.72 -20.48 12.06
C GLN A 230 -5.91 -19.07 11.47
N ASN A 231 -7.15 -18.61 11.27
CA ASN A 231 -7.48 -17.29 10.72
C ASN A 231 -6.93 -17.07 9.30
N LYS A 232 -6.78 -18.15 8.53
CA LYS A 232 -6.46 -18.08 7.10
C LYS A 232 -7.74 -18.27 6.30
N ARG A 233 -7.86 -17.55 5.19
CA ARG A 233 -8.99 -17.71 4.26
C ARG A 233 -9.03 -19.14 3.73
N ASP A 234 -10.15 -19.81 3.87
CA ASP A 234 -10.31 -21.22 3.49
C ASP A 234 -11.78 -21.50 3.15
N GLY A 235 -12.04 -21.80 1.88
CA GLY A 235 -13.38 -21.88 1.30
C GLY A 235 -13.72 -20.73 0.36
N LYS A 236 -15.01 -20.61 0.04
CA LYS A 236 -15.52 -19.62 -0.91
C LYS A 236 -15.35 -18.20 -0.35
N ALA A 237 -15.05 -17.26 -1.23
CA ALA A 237 -15.02 -15.84 -0.98
C ALA A 237 -15.85 -15.14 -2.04
N GLU A 238 -16.67 -14.20 -1.60
CA GLU A 238 -17.58 -13.45 -2.46
C GLU A 238 -17.48 -11.97 -2.08
N THR A 239 -17.39 -11.11 -3.08
CA THR A 239 -17.57 -9.67 -2.93
C THR A 239 -18.78 -9.23 -3.72
N TYR A 240 -19.37 -8.12 -3.30
CA TYR A 240 -20.63 -7.63 -3.82
C TYR A 240 -20.47 -6.14 -4.14
N PHE A 241 -21.20 -5.67 -5.14
CA PHE A 241 -21.41 -4.25 -5.36
C PHE A 241 -22.25 -3.67 -4.21
N ASP A 242 -22.27 -2.34 -4.07
CA ASP A 242 -23.14 -1.66 -3.11
C ASP A 242 -24.60 -1.59 -3.60
N GLU A 243 -25.11 -2.75 -4.00
CA GLU A 243 -26.47 -3.00 -4.44
C GLU A 243 -26.86 -4.39 -3.96
N LYS A 244 -28.12 -4.53 -3.56
CA LYS A 244 -28.62 -5.74 -2.93
C LYS A 244 -28.36 -6.98 -3.79
N ASP A 245 -27.66 -7.96 -3.20
CA ASP A 245 -27.39 -9.29 -3.74
C ASP A 245 -26.66 -9.31 -5.11
N LYS A 246 -25.96 -8.21 -5.47
CA LYS A 246 -25.26 -8.06 -6.75
C LYS A 246 -23.78 -8.44 -6.58
N ILE A 247 -23.44 -9.66 -6.94
CA ILE A 247 -22.07 -10.20 -6.80
C ILE A 247 -21.12 -9.46 -7.74
N ALA A 248 -19.97 -9.03 -7.23
CA ALA A 248 -18.87 -8.43 -7.99
C ALA A 248 -17.79 -9.46 -8.32
N GLU A 249 -17.41 -10.30 -7.35
CA GLU A 249 -16.35 -11.29 -7.55
C GLU A 249 -16.61 -12.57 -6.75
N THR A 250 -16.14 -13.70 -7.28
CA THR A 250 -16.10 -14.98 -6.55
C THR A 250 -14.74 -15.64 -6.71
N LEU A 251 -14.17 -16.13 -5.61
CA LEU A 251 -12.92 -16.88 -5.54
C LEU A 251 -13.04 -17.99 -4.49
N THR A 252 -12.26 -19.05 -4.60
CA THR A 252 -12.05 -19.99 -3.49
C THR A 252 -10.64 -19.84 -2.96
N PHE A 253 -10.48 -19.98 -1.64
CA PHE A 253 -9.20 -20.01 -0.97
C PHE A 253 -8.96 -21.39 -0.35
N LYS A 254 -7.71 -21.77 -0.23
CA LYS A 254 -7.24 -22.92 0.55
C LYS A 254 -6.03 -22.49 1.36
N ASP A 255 -6.11 -22.59 2.69
CA ASP A 255 -5.04 -22.20 3.62
C ASP A 255 -4.45 -20.80 3.36
N GLY A 256 -5.30 -19.85 3.01
CA GLY A 256 -4.97 -18.44 2.75
C GLY A 256 -4.55 -18.15 1.31
N GLN A 257 -4.43 -19.17 0.45
CA GLN A 257 -4.02 -19.02 -0.95
C GLN A 257 -5.22 -19.16 -1.90
N PRO A 258 -5.32 -18.33 -2.95
CA PRO A 258 -6.29 -18.52 -4.03
C PRO A 258 -6.19 -19.92 -4.67
N GLU A 259 -7.33 -20.56 -4.87
CA GLU A 259 -7.45 -21.91 -5.43
C GLU A 259 -8.75 -22.01 -6.25
N GLY A 260 -8.70 -22.56 -7.46
CA GLY A 260 -9.88 -22.76 -8.30
C GLY A 260 -10.26 -21.55 -9.15
N GLU A 261 -11.53 -21.48 -9.54
CA GLU A 261 -12.03 -20.46 -10.46
C GLU A 261 -12.20 -19.11 -9.75
N TYR A 262 -11.66 -18.06 -10.38
CA TYR A 262 -11.89 -16.66 -10.05
C TYR A 262 -12.75 -16.03 -11.15
N ILE A 263 -13.91 -15.52 -10.76
CA ILE A 263 -14.87 -14.88 -11.66
C ILE A 263 -15.06 -13.45 -11.20
N VAL A 264 -14.98 -12.52 -12.15
CA VAL A 264 -15.38 -11.12 -11.98
C VAL A 264 -16.65 -10.90 -12.79
N TYR A 265 -17.60 -10.18 -12.22
CA TYR A 265 -18.89 -9.89 -12.82
C TYR A 265 -19.01 -8.40 -13.12
N HIS A 266 -19.66 -8.09 -14.24
CA HIS A 266 -20.21 -6.76 -14.49
C HIS A 266 -21.35 -6.49 -13.52
N GLU A 267 -21.68 -5.22 -13.35
CA GLU A 267 -22.81 -4.81 -12.55
C GLU A 267 -24.12 -5.52 -12.99
N ASN A 268 -24.40 -5.65 -14.27
CA ASN A 268 -25.62 -6.34 -14.73
C ASN A 268 -25.65 -7.86 -14.44
N GLY A 269 -24.63 -8.42 -13.77
CA GLY A 269 -24.49 -9.84 -13.43
C GLY A 269 -23.87 -10.68 -14.54
N ALA A 270 -23.57 -10.10 -15.71
CA ALA A 270 -22.82 -10.80 -16.76
C ALA A 270 -21.37 -11.04 -16.29
N VAL A 271 -20.77 -12.14 -16.73
CA VAL A 271 -19.36 -12.42 -16.42
C VAL A 271 -18.48 -11.42 -17.14
N GLU A 272 -17.64 -10.68 -16.42
CA GLU A 272 -16.61 -9.82 -17.00
C GLU A 272 -15.36 -10.61 -17.35
N SER A 273 -14.88 -11.48 -16.47
CA SER A 273 -13.70 -12.30 -16.75
C SER A 273 -13.68 -13.57 -15.93
N LYS A 274 -12.98 -14.58 -16.44
CA LYS A 274 -12.71 -15.83 -15.73
C LYS A 274 -11.23 -16.16 -15.79
N ARG A 275 -10.68 -16.61 -14.68
CA ARG A 275 -9.32 -17.20 -14.62
C ARG A 275 -9.28 -18.26 -13.54
N TYR A 276 -8.23 -19.08 -13.56
CA TYR A 276 -8.06 -20.16 -12.60
C TYR A 276 -6.80 -19.95 -11.78
N PHE A 277 -6.85 -20.28 -10.50
CA PHE A 277 -5.72 -20.31 -9.58
C PHE A 277 -5.43 -21.73 -9.13
N ALA A 278 -4.14 -22.02 -8.89
CA ALA A 278 -3.69 -23.23 -8.22
C ALA A 278 -2.49 -22.86 -7.34
N GLN A 279 -2.53 -23.26 -6.06
CA GLN A 279 -1.46 -22.97 -5.09
C GLN A 279 -1.11 -21.47 -5.02
N GLY A 280 -2.14 -20.62 -5.07
CA GLY A 280 -2.02 -19.17 -5.02
C GLY A 280 -1.47 -18.50 -6.28
N LYS A 281 -1.23 -19.24 -7.37
CA LYS A 281 -0.74 -18.72 -8.65
C LYS A 281 -1.79 -18.84 -9.74
N ILE A 282 -1.78 -17.90 -10.68
CA ILE A 282 -2.60 -18.00 -11.89
C ILE A 282 -2.17 -19.25 -12.66
N LYS A 283 -3.14 -20.09 -13.00
CA LYS A 283 -2.94 -21.29 -13.81
C LYS A 283 -2.70 -20.90 -15.26
N ASP A 284 -1.81 -21.62 -15.91
CA ASP A 284 -1.59 -21.48 -17.35
C ASP A 284 -2.85 -21.79 -18.15
N GLY A 285 -3.05 -21.05 -19.24
CA GLY A 285 -4.21 -21.17 -20.11
C GLY A 285 -4.89 -19.85 -20.42
N GLU A 286 -6.03 -19.95 -21.11
CA GLU A 286 -6.77 -18.81 -21.63
C GLU A 286 -7.49 -18.03 -20.53
N CYS A 287 -7.50 -16.71 -20.65
CA CYS A 287 -8.18 -15.76 -19.78
C CYS A 287 -9.09 -14.87 -20.64
N PRO A 288 -10.37 -15.23 -20.80
CA PRO A 288 -11.32 -14.42 -21.55
C PRO A 288 -11.84 -13.26 -20.69
N HIS A 289 -12.03 -12.11 -21.33
CA HIS A 289 -12.76 -10.97 -20.82
C HIS A 289 -13.94 -10.69 -21.73
N PHE A 290 -15.07 -10.27 -21.18
CA PHE A 290 -16.30 -10.00 -21.89
C PHE A 290 -16.80 -8.58 -21.60
N TYR A 291 -17.57 -8.04 -22.53
CA TYR A 291 -18.40 -6.87 -22.32
C TYR A 291 -19.62 -7.23 -21.44
N ASP A 292 -20.30 -6.21 -20.94
CA ASP A 292 -21.53 -6.34 -20.15
C ASP A 292 -22.66 -7.05 -20.93
N ASN A 293 -22.68 -6.94 -22.25
CA ASN A 293 -23.58 -7.66 -23.14
C ASN A 293 -23.18 -9.14 -23.38
N GLY A 294 -22.10 -9.62 -22.76
CA GLY A 294 -21.59 -10.99 -22.88
C GLY A 294 -20.73 -11.25 -24.12
N VAL A 295 -20.51 -10.27 -25.00
CA VAL A 295 -19.62 -10.41 -26.16
C VAL A 295 -18.17 -10.47 -25.67
N LEU A 296 -17.38 -11.37 -26.25
CA LEU A 296 -15.95 -11.48 -25.96
C LEU A 296 -15.28 -10.14 -26.26
N LYS A 297 -14.61 -9.55 -25.26
CA LYS A 297 -13.90 -8.28 -25.31
C LYS A 297 -12.41 -8.48 -25.55
N GLN A 298 -11.85 -9.49 -24.88
CA GLN A 298 -10.43 -9.81 -24.98
C GLN A 298 -10.22 -11.30 -24.73
N LYS A 299 -9.21 -11.87 -25.38
CA LYS A 299 -8.75 -13.23 -25.14
C LYS A 299 -7.22 -13.26 -25.19
N HIS A 300 -6.59 -13.70 -24.11
CA HIS A 300 -5.14 -13.91 -24.02
C HIS A 300 -4.87 -15.16 -23.18
N SER A 301 -3.61 -15.58 -23.08
CA SER A 301 -3.22 -16.75 -22.28
C SER A 301 -2.03 -16.47 -21.40
N TYR A 302 -1.94 -17.18 -20.27
CA TYR A 302 -0.77 -17.19 -19.41
C TYR A 302 0.02 -18.49 -19.58
N LEU A 303 1.35 -18.36 -19.52
CA LEU A 303 2.30 -19.45 -19.30
C LEU A 303 3.32 -19.01 -18.25
N ASN A 304 3.49 -19.79 -17.18
CA ASN A 304 4.37 -19.45 -16.05
C ASN A 304 4.08 -18.04 -15.48
N GLN A 305 2.79 -17.70 -15.33
CA GLN A 305 2.30 -16.41 -14.83
C GLN A 305 2.61 -15.19 -15.71
N LYS A 306 3.03 -15.39 -16.97
CA LYS A 306 3.27 -14.32 -17.94
C LYS A 306 2.40 -14.51 -19.17
N LEU A 307 2.01 -13.42 -19.83
CA LEU A 307 1.29 -13.50 -21.09
C LEU A 307 2.14 -14.23 -22.14
N GLU A 308 1.53 -15.20 -22.83
CA GLU A 308 2.20 -16.04 -23.82
C GLU A 308 1.21 -16.42 -24.93
N GLY A 309 1.70 -16.43 -26.17
CA GLY A 309 0.94 -16.85 -27.33
C GLY A 309 0.04 -15.74 -27.90
N PRO A 310 -0.93 -16.10 -28.75
CA PRO A 310 -1.79 -15.14 -29.43
C PRO A 310 -2.75 -14.45 -28.45
N ALA A 311 -3.02 -13.18 -28.72
CA ALA A 311 -4.00 -12.40 -27.98
C ALA A 311 -4.87 -11.58 -28.95
N PHE A 312 -6.15 -11.47 -28.60
CA PHE A 312 -7.17 -10.84 -29.43
C PHE A 312 -7.96 -9.83 -28.60
N GLU A 313 -8.24 -8.68 -29.20
CA GLU A 313 -9.22 -7.72 -28.71
C GLU A 313 -10.37 -7.62 -29.71
N TYR A 314 -11.57 -7.37 -29.20
CA TYR A 314 -12.78 -7.29 -30.00
C TYR A 314 -13.54 -6.00 -29.69
N PHE A 315 -14.31 -5.52 -30.65
CA PHE A 315 -15.31 -4.47 -30.46
C PHE A 315 -16.59 -5.03 -29.82
N PRO A 316 -17.48 -4.17 -29.28
CA PRO A 316 -18.76 -4.60 -28.72
C PRO A 316 -19.69 -5.32 -29.71
N ASP A 317 -19.48 -5.15 -31.02
CA ASP A 317 -20.19 -5.86 -32.09
C ASP A 317 -19.57 -7.23 -32.45
N GLY A 318 -18.50 -7.63 -31.75
CA GLY A 318 -17.81 -8.91 -31.91
C GLY A 318 -16.74 -8.92 -33.00
N LYS A 319 -16.54 -7.83 -33.76
CA LYS A 319 -15.44 -7.77 -34.74
C LYS A 319 -14.10 -7.65 -34.05
N ILE A 320 -13.05 -8.18 -34.67
CA ILE A 320 -11.68 -8.03 -34.18
C ILE A 320 -11.29 -6.55 -34.20
N LYS A 321 -10.79 -6.08 -33.05
CA LYS A 321 -10.23 -4.75 -32.83
C LYS A 321 -8.71 -4.78 -32.89
N GLY A 322 -8.10 -5.87 -32.42
CA GLY A 322 -6.65 -6.04 -32.43
C GLY A 322 -6.22 -7.49 -32.33
N GLU A 323 -5.11 -7.80 -32.98
CA GLU A 323 -4.41 -9.09 -32.94
C GLU A 323 -2.98 -8.84 -32.50
N TYR A 324 -2.54 -9.62 -31.53
CA TYR A 324 -1.23 -9.48 -30.90
C TYR A 324 -0.63 -10.87 -30.65
N SER A 325 0.68 -10.93 -30.48
CA SER A 325 1.38 -12.12 -30.00
C SER A 325 2.25 -11.74 -28.82
N TYR A 326 2.18 -12.50 -27.74
CA TYR A 326 2.97 -12.30 -26.55
C TYR A 326 4.01 -13.40 -26.39
N SER A 327 5.20 -13.04 -25.90
CA SER A 327 6.13 -13.99 -25.33
C SER A 327 6.75 -13.41 -24.07
N LYS A 328 6.70 -14.19 -22.98
CA LYS A 328 7.20 -13.83 -21.65
C LYS A 328 6.70 -12.47 -21.15
N GLY A 329 5.45 -12.14 -21.47
CA GLY A 329 4.80 -10.90 -21.04
C GLY A 329 4.97 -9.71 -21.98
N THR A 330 5.71 -9.84 -23.08
CA THR A 330 5.99 -8.74 -24.02
C THR A 330 5.38 -9.04 -25.39
N ILE A 331 4.88 -8.01 -26.08
CA ILE A 331 4.38 -8.16 -27.45
C ILE A 331 5.55 -8.40 -28.39
N VAL A 332 5.45 -9.45 -29.20
CA VAL A 332 6.45 -9.86 -30.19
C VAL A 332 5.77 -10.14 -31.54
N GLY A 333 6.55 -10.16 -32.62
CA GLY A 333 6.03 -10.44 -33.95
C GLY A 333 5.11 -9.35 -34.48
N THR A 334 4.15 -9.74 -35.33
CA THR A 334 3.21 -8.82 -35.96
C THR A 334 2.02 -8.55 -35.05
N SER A 335 1.67 -7.27 -34.90
CA SER A 335 0.41 -6.81 -34.33
C SER A 335 -0.41 -6.10 -35.40
N THR A 336 -1.71 -6.35 -35.42
CA THR A 336 -2.63 -5.71 -36.37
C THR A 336 -3.80 -5.12 -35.61
N GLU A 337 -4.13 -3.86 -35.90
CA GLU A 337 -5.26 -3.15 -35.30
C GLU A 337 -6.27 -2.80 -36.39
N TYR A 338 -7.54 -2.78 -36.01
CA TYR A 338 -8.65 -2.58 -36.93
C TYR A 338 -9.56 -1.43 -36.47
N TYR A 339 -10.24 -0.80 -37.41
CA TYR A 339 -11.41 0.04 -37.16
C TYR A 339 -12.66 -0.83 -36.92
N SER A 340 -13.72 -0.26 -36.34
CA SER A 340 -15.01 -0.95 -36.14
C SER A 340 -15.68 -1.37 -37.47
N THR A 341 -15.26 -0.77 -38.59
CA THR A 341 -15.63 -1.19 -39.94
C THR A 341 -14.96 -2.49 -40.39
N GLY A 342 -13.96 -2.98 -39.64
CA GLY A 342 -13.14 -4.15 -39.97
C GLY A 342 -11.94 -3.86 -40.87
N LYS A 343 -11.74 -2.60 -41.30
CA LYS A 343 -10.56 -2.20 -42.06
C LYS A 343 -9.34 -2.07 -41.15
N ILE A 344 -8.16 -2.36 -41.69
CA ILE A 344 -6.88 -2.22 -40.97
C ILE A 344 -6.68 -0.75 -40.62
N ARG A 345 -6.40 -0.50 -39.34
CA ARG A 345 -5.99 0.78 -38.77
C ARG A 345 -4.48 0.88 -38.67
N GLY A 346 -3.81 -0.21 -38.31
CA GLY A 346 -2.35 -0.24 -38.27
C GLY A 346 -1.76 -1.63 -38.20
N VAL A 347 -0.51 -1.73 -38.66
CA VAL A 347 0.31 -2.94 -38.61
C VAL A 347 1.65 -2.58 -37.99
N TYR A 348 2.09 -3.36 -37.02
CA TYR A 348 3.30 -3.12 -36.26
C TYR A 348 4.11 -4.40 -36.13
N HIS A 349 5.44 -4.29 -36.08
CA HIS A 349 6.32 -5.46 -35.96
C HIS A 349 7.30 -5.29 -34.81
N ARG A 350 7.47 -6.34 -34.00
CA ARG A 350 8.42 -6.36 -32.90
C ARG A 350 9.31 -7.60 -32.97
N ASN A 351 10.57 -7.47 -32.58
CA ASN A 351 11.47 -8.60 -32.43
C ASN A 351 11.11 -9.42 -31.16
N ASN A 352 11.85 -10.50 -30.91
CA ASN A 352 11.61 -11.39 -29.76
C ASN A 352 11.96 -10.75 -28.39
N GLN A 353 12.62 -9.60 -28.40
CA GLN A 353 12.91 -8.77 -27.23
C GLN A 353 11.79 -7.76 -26.96
N GLY A 354 10.82 -7.64 -27.88
CA GLY A 354 9.72 -6.69 -27.82
C GLY A 354 10.06 -5.29 -28.33
N GLU A 355 11.22 -5.12 -28.97
CA GLU A 355 11.62 -3.86 -29.58
C GLU A 355 11.00 -3.74 -30.97
N ASN A 356 10.69 -2.53 -31.41
CA ASN A 356 10.19 -2.28 -32.76
C ASN A 356 11.21 -2.76 -33.80
N ASP A 357 10.82 -3.66 -34.70
CA ASP A 357 11.68 -4.20 -35.75
C ASP A 357 10.83 -4.56 -36.97
N GLY A 358 11.08 -3.88 -38.10
CA GLY A 358 10.25 -3.97 -39.30
C GLY A 358 9.45 -2.69 -39.58
N THR A 359 8.43 -2.82 -40.42
CA THR A 359 7.63 -1.67 -40.91
C THR A 359 6.39 -1.43 -40.05
N PHE A 360 6.15 -0.19 -39.66
CA PHE A 360 4.98 0.27 -38.93
C PHE A 360 4.14 1.03 -39.93
N GLU A 361 2.89 0.64 -40.13
CA GLU A 361 1.99 1.25 -41.10
C GLU A 361 0.70 1.65 -40.38
N GLN A 362 0.17 2.84 -40.68
CA GLN A 362 -1.13 3.29 -40.19
C GLN A 362 -1.97 3.78 -41.36
N TYR A 363 -3.27 3.49 -41.30
CA TYR A 363 -4.21 3.78 -42.36
C TYR A 363 -5.39 4.60 -41.82
N SER A 364 -6.03 5.36 -42.69
CA SER A 364 -7.32 6.01 -42.41
C SER A 364 -8.45 4.97 -42.44
N GLU A 365 -9.63 5.36 -41.96
CA GLU A 365 -10.82 4.51 -42.01
C GLU A 365 -11.29 4.23 -43.45
N GLU A 366 -10.92 5.06 -44.42
CA GLU A 366 -11.13 4.80 -45.84
C GLU A 366 -10.16 3.75 -46.39
N GLY A 367 -9.06 3.46 -45.69
CA GLY A 367 -8.00 2.52 -46.09
C GLY A 367 -6.79 3.20 -46.75
N LYS A 368 -6.64 4.53 -46.63
CA LYS A 368 -5.48 5.25 -47.18
C LYS A 368 -4.32 5.22 -46.20
N LEU A 369 -3.11 4.95 -46.67
CA LEU A 369 -1.90 5.00 -45.84
C LEU A 369 -1.68 6.44 -45.33
N LEU A 370 -1.54 6.61 -44.02
CA LEU A 370 -1.33 7.89 -43.33
C LEU A 370 0.10 8.02 -42.83
N SER A 371 0.71 6.92 -42.38
CA SER A 371 2.10 6.90 -41.94
C SER A 371 2.75 5.54 -42.17
N LYS A 372 4.06 5.57 -42.41
CA LYS A 372 4.92 4.40 -42.56
C LYS A 372 6.25 4.70 -41.91
N ALA A 373 6.73 3.84 -41.03
CA ALA A 373 8.05 3.99 -40.42
C ALA A 373 8.77 2.63 -40.40
N THR A 374 10.07 2.62 -40.60
CA THR A 374 10.87 1.39 -40.55
C THR A 374 11.77 1.42 -39.32
N TYR A 375 11.79 0.33 -38.57
CA TYR A 375 12.60 0.19 -37.36
C TYR A 375 13.54 -1.01 -37.45
N LYS A 376 14.66 -0.94 -36.73
CA LYS A 376 15.57 -2.05 -36.48
C LYS A 376 16.02 -2.03 -35.03
N ASN A 377 15.75 -3.09 -34.27
CA ASN A 377 16.08 -3.20 -32.84
C ASN A 377 15.74 -1.92 -32.05
N GLY A 378 14.51 -1.44 -32.19
CA GLY A 378 13.99 -0.24 -31.51
C GLY A 378 14.40 1.10 -32.13
N LYS A 379 15.38 1.12 -33.04
CA LYS A 379 15.87 2.35 -33.68
C LYS A 379 15.10 2.61 -34.97
N GLN A 380 14.56 3.82 -35.11
CA GLN A 380 13.87 4.24 -36.32
C GLN A 380 14.89 4.54 -37.43
N LEU A 381 14.67 4.00 -38.62
CA LEU A 381 15.52 4.17 -39.79
C LEU A 381 14.92 5.17 -40.79
N SER A 382 13.59 5.15 -40.92
CA SER A 382 12.87 6.09 -41.77
C SER A 382 11.45 6.33 -41.27
N ALA A 383 10.88 7.47 -41.68
CA ALA A 383 9.47 7.78 -41.55
C ALA A 383 8.96 8.46 -42.82
N GLN A 384 7.74 8.12 -43.20
CA GLN A 384 6.96 8.72 -44.25
C GLN A 384 5.56 8.99 -43.70
N SER A 385 4.95 10.10 -44.08
CA SER A 385 3.55 10.40 -43.78
C SER A 385 2.84 10.99 -44.99
N TRP A 386 1.52 10.84 -45.01
CA TRP A 386 0.64 11.30 -46.09
C TRP A 386 -0.53 12.09 -45.52
N TYR A 387 -1.04 13.03 -46.30
CA TYR A 387 -2.30 13.70 -46.02
C TYR A 387 -3.49 12.75 -46.28
N GLY A 388 -4.66 13.04 -45.71
CA GLY A 388 -5.87 12.22 -45.93
C GLY A 388 -6.37 12.16 -47.40
N ASN A 389 -5.89 13.06 -48.25
CA ASN A 389 -6.14 12.98 -49.70
C ASN A 389 -5.19 11.99 -50.42
N GLY A 390 -4.14 11.50 -49.76
CA GLY A 390 -3.16 10.54 -50.28
C GLY A 390 -1.86 11.16 -50.78
N HIS A 391 -1.73 12.49 -50.78
CA HIS A 391 -0.47 13.13 -51.14
C HIS A 391 0.58 12.96 -50.03
N PRO A 392 1.87 12.80 -50.37
CA PRO A 392 2.93 12.76 -49.37
C PRO A 392 2.92 14.04 -48.55
N LYS A 393 3.30 13.94 -47.28
CA LYS A 393 3.37 15.05 -46.33
C LYS A 393 4.80 15.26 -45.86
N GLU A 394 5.45 14.18 -45.43
CA GLU A 394 6.81 14.22 -44.92
C GLU A 394 7.53 12.90 -45.21
N GLU A 395 8.84 12.97 -45.48
CA GLU A 395 9.76 11.84 -45.57
C GLU A 395 11.05 12.20 -44.83
N SER A 396 11.49 11.33 -43.93
CA SER A 396 12.69 11.51 -43.11
C SER A 396 13.48 10.20 -43.02
N SER A 397 14.81 10.30 -42.96
CA SER A 397 15.74 9.19 -42.71
C SER A 397 16.62 9.49 -41.50
N PHE A 398 17.03 8.44 -40.80
CA PHE A 398 17.76 8.54 -39.53
C PHE A 398 19.00 7.63 -39.53
N ASP A 399 20.03 8.04 -38.81
CA ASP A 399 21.23 7.24 -38.60
C ASP A 399 21.05 6.20 -37.46
N SER A 400 22.11 5.44 -37.17
CA SER A 400 22.10 4.44 -36.11
C SER A 400 21.90 5.01 -34.71
N GLU A 401 22.05 6.32 -34.50
CA GLU A 401 21.82 6.97 -33.21
C GLU A 401 20.42 7.63 -33.14
N GLY A 402 19.60 7.45 -34.18
CA GLY A 402 18.26 8.03 -34.27
C GLY A 402 18.25 9.50 -34.68
N ARG A 403 19.38 10.03 -35.16
CA ARG A 403 19.52 11.42 -35.61
C ARG A 403 19.15 11.54 -37.08
N LYS A 404 18.53 12.64 -37.50
CA LYS A 404 18.23 12.92 -38.91
C LYS A 404 19.51 12.82 -39.75
N HIS A 405 19.45 12.02 -40.81
CA HIS A 405 20.56 11.78 -41.71
C HIS A 405 20.04 11.50 -43.13
N GLY A 406 20.51 12.27 -44.11
CA GLY A 406 20.00 12.27 -45.47
C GLY A 406 18.95 13.36 -45.71
N ALA A 407 18.18 13.23 -46.79
CA ALA A 407 17.17 14.20 -47.18
C ALA A 407 15.92 14.07 -46.30
N VAL A 408 15.50 15.19 -45.71
CA VAL A 408 14.18 15.38 -45.13
C VAL A 408 13.35 16.19 -46.10
N LYS A 409 12.24 15.63 -46.56
CA LYS A 409 11.36 16.24 -47.56
C LYS A 409 9.97 16.46 -47.00
N GLU A 410 9.38 17.57 -47.36
CA GLU A 410 8.03 17.98 -46.98
C GLU A 410 7.27 18.38 -48.23
N TRP A 411 5.96 18.13 -48.25
CA TRP A 411 5.07 18.48 -49.34
C TRP A 411 3.82 19.20 -48.82
N PHE A 412 3.26 20.06 -49.66
CA PHE A 412 1.95 20.66 -49.41
C PHE A 412 0.83 19.64 -49.62
N SER A 413 -0.36 19.93 -49.08
CA SER A 413 -1.53 19.06 -49.25
C SER A 413 -1.95 18.89 -50.72
N ASN A 414 -1.54 19.78 -51.62
CA ASN A 414 -1.75 19.67 -53.07
C ASN A 414 -0.72 18.77 -53.79
N GLY A 415 0.20 18.14 -53.05
CA GLY A 415 1.24 17.25 -53.57
C GLY A 415 2.49 17.94 -54.13
N LYS A 416 2.53 19.28 -54.17
CA LYS A 416 3.74 20.01 -54.58
C LYS A 416 4.79 19.98 -53.46
N PRO A 417 6.11 19.90 -53.78
CA PRO A 417 7.17 20.01 -52.79
C PRO A 417 7.05 21.30 -51.98
N ALA A 418 7.27 21.23 -50.67
CA ALA A 418 7.25 22.36 -49.75
C ALA A 418 8.66 22.66 -49.22
N SER A 419 9.41 21.61 -48.83
CA SER A 419 10.82 21.76 -48.48
C SER A 419 11.61 20.47 -48.71
N SER A 420 12.92 20.61 -48.91
CA SER A 420 13.89 19.51 -48.98
C SER A 420 15.14 19.99 -48.27
N LYS A 421 15.63 19.26 -47.28
CA LYS A 421 16.79 19.65 -46.46
C LYS A 421 17.70 18.46 -46.25
N MET A 422 18.98 18.62 -46.53
CA MET A 422 19.98 17.60 -46.24
C MET A 422 20.48 17.71 -44.80
N TYR A 423 20.46 16.58 -44.09
CA TYR A 423 20.96 16.48 -42.73
C TYR A 423 22.10 15.47 -42.61
N LYS A 424 23.04 15.74 -41.73
CA LYS A 424 24.05 14.79 -41.25
C LYS A 424 24.12 14.90 -39.74
N HIS A 425 23.66 13.85 -39.04
CA HIS A 425 23.68 13.78 -37.58
C HIS A 425 22.92 14.94 -36.92
N ASP A 426 21.67 15.18 -37.36
CA ASP A 426 20.80 16.30 -36.95
C ASP A 426 21.25 17.71 -37.38
N VAL A 427 22.43 17.86 -37.97
CA VAL A 427 22.92 19.14 -38.48
C VAL A 427 22.56 19.29 -39.95
N LEU A 428 22.06 20.46 -40.36
CA LEU A 428 21.89 20.79 -41.78
C LEU A 428 23.26 20.77 -42.47
N ASP A 429 23.43 19.89 -43.44
CA ASP A 429 24.70 19.64 -44.14
C ASP A 429 24.41 19.33 -45.61
N GLY A 430 24.65 20.32 -46.47
CA GLY A 430 24.33 20.28 -47.90
C GLY A 430 23.09 21.09 -48.31
N ASP A 431 22.47 20.70 -49.42
CA ASP A 431 21.41 21.48 -50.06
C ASP A 431 20.14 21.58 -49.21
N SER A 432 19.56 22.77 -49.22
CA SER A 432 18.22 23.04 -48.68
C SER A 432 17.41 23.90 -49.63
N GLU A 433 16.18 23.47 -49.89
CA GLU A 433 15.26 24.09 -50.82
C GLU A 433 13.89 24.26 -50.13
N LYS A 434 13.24 25.39 -50.39
CA LYS A 434 11.87 25.68 -49.97
C LYS A 434 11.08 26.23 -51.15
N TRP A 435 9.81 25.84 -51.23
CA TRP A 435 8.89 26.28 -52.27
C TRP A 435 7.65 26.93 -51.67
N TYR A 436 7.01 27.80 -52.44
CA TYR A 436 5.68 28.31 -52.13
C TYR A 436 4.61 27.33 -52.61
N GLU A 437 3.42 27.38 -52.01
CA GLU A 437 2.32 26.47 -52.33
C GLU A 437 1.83 26.59 -53.80
N ASN A 438 2.04 27.76 -54.42
CA ASN A 438 1.78 27.97 -55.85
C ASN A 438 2.77 27.24 -56.77
N GLY A 439 3.88 26.70 -56.25
CA GLY A 439 4.91 25.95 -56.97
C GLY A 439 6.13 26.80 -57.38
N HIS A 440 6.14 28.10 -57.10
CA HIS A 440 7.34 28.91 -57.30
C HIS A 440 8.41 28.56 -56.27
N ARG A 441 9.66 28.43 -56.74
CA ARG A 441 10.83 28.21 -55.89
C ARG A 441 11.01 29.42 -54.98
N GLY A 442 11.06 29.18 -53.68
CA GLY A 442 11.26 30.20 -52.66
C GLY A 442 12.74 30.41 -52.40
N ILE A 443 13.29 29.69 -51.44
CA ILE A 443 14.68 29.84 -50.98
C ILE A 443 15.47 28.57 -51.32
N SER A 444 16.68 28.73 -51.84
CA SER A 444 17.64 27.65 -52.06
C SER A 444 18.97 28.04 -51.42
N LEU A 445 19.49 27.21 -50.53
CA LEU A 445 20.79 27.37 -49.89
C LEU A 445 21.57 26.07 -50.08
N SER A 446 22.78 26.18 -50.62
CA SER A 446 23.75 25.09 -50.67
C SER A 446 24.87 25.45 -49.69
N LEU A 447 25.12 24.57 -48.71
CA LEU A 447 26.10 24.77 -47.63
C LEU A 447 27.40 24.03 -47.90
#